data_AF-A0A9D9GS29-F1
#
_entry.id   AF-A0A9D9GS29-F1
#
_cell.length_a   1.000
_cell.length_b   1.000
_cell.length_c   1.000
_cell.angle_alpha   90.00
_cell.angle_beta   90.00
_cell.angle_gamma   90.00
#
_symmetry.space_group_name_H-M   'P 1'
#
loop_
_entity.id
_entity.type
_entity.pdbx_description
1 polymer ?
#
loop_
_entity_poly.entity_id
_entity_poly.type
_entity_poly.pdbx_seq_one_letter_code
_entity_poly.pdbx_strand_id
1 'polypeptide(L)'
;MKIFLIKDLKKVGKKGEIVNVSDGYGANFIIPQGYGKLLTDNVLGEYHAEVKKQKEEDAKRKSEAIEAAKKLDSITVVFSAKVGKSGSMIGSISPKAIVEAYKKQFDINLDKRKIIDHFQVNAFGTTNLRIELYKDVVATLHVKVVPIEENK
;
A
#
# COMPACT_ATOMS: atom_id res chain seq x y z
N MET A 1 40.43 5.71 7.65
CA MET A 1 39.80 5.20 6.40
C MET A 1 38.36 5.71 6.25
N LYS A 2 38.00 6.21 5.06
CA LYS A 2 36.61 6.61 4.74
C LYS A 2 35.81 5.44 4.19
N ILE A 3 34.63 5.19 4.75
CA ILE A 3 33.75 4.08 4.37
C ILE A 3 32.35 4.61 4.12
N PHE A 4 31.73 4.13 3.04
CA PHE A 4 30.33 4.34 2.73
C PHE A 4 29.50 3.22 3.37
N LEU A 5 28.58 3.56 4.28
CA LEU A 5 27.73 2.58 4.96
C LEU A 5 26.56 2.16 4.08
N ILE A 6 26.41 0.85 3.86
CA ILE A 6 25.30 0.25 3.12
C ILE A 6 24.16 -0.13 4.07
N LYS A 7 24.49 -0.36 5.35
CA LYS A 7 23.54 -0.73 6.40
C LYS A 7 23.77 0.17 7.61
N ASP A 8 22.71 0.34 8.41
CA ASP A 8 22.82 1.06 9.66
C ASP A 8 23.76 0.31 10.62
N LEU A 9 24.70 1.04 11.23
CA LEU A 9 25.62 0.49 12.21
C LEU A 9 25.53 1.31 13.50
N LYS A 10 25.07 0.65 14.57
CA LYS A 10 24.89 1.26 15.89
C LYS A 10 26.21 1.86 16.38
N LYS A 11 26.18 3.13 16.79
CA LYS A 11 27.34 3.96 17.23
C LYS A 11 28.29 4.48 16.14
N VAL A 12 28.07 4.17 14.86
CA VAL A 12 28.96 4.62 13.78
C VAL A 12 28.24 5.51 12.78
N GLY A 13 27.05 5.11 12.33
CA GLY A 13 26.27 5.91 11.38
C GLY A 13 25.09 5.14 10.80
N LYS A 14 24.30 5.85 9.98
CA LYS A 14 23.16 5.28 9.25
C LYS A 14 23.54 4.85 7.83
N LYS A 15 22.69 4.06 7.20
CA LYS A 15 22.79 3.69 5.79
C LYS A 15 22.86 4.96 4.92
N GLY A 16 23.83 5.00 4.01
CA GLY A 16 24.06 6.11 3.09
C GLY A 16 25.01 7.18 3.63
N GLU A 17 25.48 7.05 4.87
CA GLU A 17 26.44 7.99 5.44
C GLU A 17 27.89 7.61 5.14
N ILE A 18 28.72 8.64 4.98
CA ILE A 18 30.16 8.51 4.85
C ILE A 18 30.76 8.68 6.24
N VAL A 19 31.37 7.62 6.76
CA VAL A 19 31.99 7.62 8.08
C VAL A 19 33.51 7.51 7.97
N ASN A 20 34.21 8.21 8.85
CA ASN A 20 35.66 8.05 8.99
C ASN A 20 35.94 7.16 10.18
N VAL A 21 36.52 5.99 9.93
CA VAL A 21 36.84 4.98 10.96
C VAL A 21 38.32 4.62 10.91
N SER A 22 38.80 3.96 11.96
CA SER A 22 40.14 3.38 11.94
C SER A 22 40.24 2.27 10.89
N ASP A 23 41.41 2.17 10.27
CA ASP A 23 41.64 1.27 9.13
C ASP A 23 41.38 -0.19 9.51
N GLY A 24 41.79 -0.61 10.70
CA GLY A 24 41.53 -1.96 11.22
C GLY A 24 40.05 -2.25 11.48
N TYR A 25 39.29 -1.27 11.98
CA TYR A 25 37.85 -1.45 12.20
C TYR A 25 37.08 -1.53 10.88
N GLY A 26 37.49 -0.74 9.89
CA GLY A 26 36.96 -0.79 8.54
C GLY A 26 37.21 -2.11 7.83
N ALA A 27 38.48 -2.52 7.75
CA ALA A 27 38.92 -3.68 7.00
C ALA A 27 38.55 -5.03 7.64
N ASN A 28 38.56 -5.13 8.97
CA ASN A 28 38.31 -6.41 9.65
C ASN A 28 36.85 -6.62 10.07
N PHE A 29 36.07 -5.54 10.20
CA PHE A 29 34.70 -5.63 10.69
C PHE A 29 33.67 -5.08 9.70
N ILE A 30 33.77 -3.81 9.29
CA ILE A 30 32.69 -3.17 8.51
C ILE A 30 32.57 -3.73 7.09
N ILE A 31 33.69 -3.94 6.38
CA ILE A 31 33.71 -4.44 5.01
C ILE A 31 33.35 -5.94 4.94
N PRO A 32 33.97 -6.85 5.73
CA PRO A 32 33.69 -8.28 5.64
C PRO A 32 32.27 -8.65 6.08
N GLN A 33 31.69 -7.89 7.03
CA GLN A 33 30.31 -8.10 7.48
C GLN A 33 29.27 -7.45 6.54
N GLY A 34 29.72 -6.73 5.51
CA GLY A 34 28.83 -6.09 4.53
C GLY A 34 28.04 -4.90 5.11
N TYR A 35 28.57 -4.24 6.14
CA TYR A 35 27.97 -3.00 6.68
C TYR A 35 28.35 -1.78 5.84
N GLY A 36 29.47 -1.81 5.13
CA GLY A 36 29.91 -0.72 4.27
C GLY A 36 30.94 -1.15 3.22
N LYS A 37 31.20 -0.25 2.28
CA LYS A 37 32.22 -0.37 1.24
C LYS A 37 33.21 0.77 1.36
N LEU A 38 34.44 0.55 0.88
CA LEU A 38 35.41 1.62 0.66
C LEU A 38 34.76 2.78 -0.11
N LEU A 39 34.98 3.99 0.37
CA LEU A 39 34.48 5.18 -0.32
C LEU A 39 35.27 5.37 -1.61
N THR A 40 34.63 5.07 -2.74
CA THR A 40 35.11 5.37 -4.09
C THR A 40 34.02 6.09 -4.86
N ASP A 41 34.40 6.88 -5.87
CA ASP A 41 33.44 7.63 -6.70
C ASP A 41 32.43 6.70 -7.38
N ASN A 42 32.85 5.48 -7.74
CA ASN A 42 31.97 4.45 -8.29
C ASN A 42 30.88 4.03 -7.29
N VAL A 43 31.22 3.78 -6.03
CA VAL A 43 30.23 3.38 -5.00
C VAL A 43 29.23 4.50 -4.73
N LEU A 44 29.69 5.75 -4.75
CA LEU A 44 28.80 6.91 -4.61
C LEU A 44 27.86 7.04 -5.82
N GLY A 45 28.38 6.89 -7.04
CA GLY A 45 27.60 6.89 -8.27
C GLY A 45 26.55 5.77 -8.33
N GLU A 46 26.94 4.55 -7.97
CA GLU A 46 26.05 3.39 -7.84
C GLU A 46 24.91 3.66 -6.85
N TYR A 47 25.24 4.18 -5.66
CA TYR A 47 24.23 4.54 -4.67
C TYR A 47 23.26 5.61 -5.17
N HIS A 48 23.76 6.66 -5.81
CA HIS A 48 22.90 7.70 -6.38
C HIS A 48 22.01 7.16 -7.49
N ALA A 49 22.52 6.28 -8.36
CA ALA A 49 21.74 5.63 -9.40
C ALA A 49 20.65 4.72 -8.81
N GLU A 50 20.98 3.94 -7.78
CA GLU A 50 20.03 3.07 -7.09
C GLU A 50 18.94 3.87 -6.37
N VAL A 51 19.31 4.96 -5.68
CA VAL A 51 18.35 5.87 -5.03
C VAL A 51 17.44 6.53 -6.05
N LYS A 52 17.97 6.98 -7.21
CA LYS A 52 17.16 7.54 -8.29
C LYS A 52 16.17 6.50 -8.83
N LYS A 53 16.64 5.28 -9.11
CA LYS A 53 15.79 4.19 -9.58
C LYS A 53 14.69 3.85 -8.58
N GLN A 54 15.01 3.73 -7.29
CA GLN A 54 14.02 3.50 -6.24
C GLN A 54 12.99 4.62 -6.17
N LYS A 55 13.43 5.89 -6.25
CA LYS A 55 12.52 7.05 -6.28
C LYS A 55 11.61 7.05 -7.51
N GLU A 56 12.13 6.71 -8.68
CA GLU A 56 11.34 6.60 -9.91
C GLU A 56 10.34 5.46 -9.83
N GLU A 57 10.73 4.30 -9.31
CA GLU A 57 9.82 3.16 -9.08
C GLU A 57 8.75 3.50 -8.04
N ASP A 58 9.10 4.16 -6.94
CA ASP A 58 8.16 4.65 -5.94
C ASP A 58 7.18 5.68 -6.54
N ALA A 59 7.68 6.60 -7.36
CA ALA A 59 6.85 7.60 -8.04
C ALA A 59 5.87 6.94 -9.01
N LYS A 60 6.32 5.96 -9.81
CA LYS A 60 5.48 5.18 -10.72
C LYS A 60 4.39 4.41 -9.97
N ARG A 61 4.76 3.71 -8.90
CA ARG A 61 3.78 3.00 -8.05
C ARG A 61 2.78 3.95 -7.42
N LYS A 62 3.22 5.14 -6.99
CA LYS A 62 2.34 6.17 -6.46
C LYS A 62 1.39 6.71 -7.52
N SER A 63 1.86 6.98 -8.75
CA SER A 63 0.98 7.43 -9.83
C SER A 63 -0.03 6.36 -10.22
N GLU A 64 0.39 5.09 -10.34
CA GLU A 64 -0.51 3.95 -10.60
C GLU A 64 -1.56 3.81 -9.49
N ALA A 65 -1.17 3.97 -8.23
CA ALA A 65 -2.10 3.95 -7.10
C ALA A 65 -3.10 5.11 -7.13
N ILE A 66 -2.68 6.32 -7.52
CA ILE A 66 -3.57 7.48 -7.67
C ILE A 66 -4.57 7.26 -8.81
N GLU A 67 -4.12 6.71 -9.93
CA GLU A 67 -5.03 6.37 -11.05
C GLU A 67 -6.04 5.28 -10.65
N ALA A 68 -5.57 4.25 -9.93
CA ALA A 68 -6.45 3.23 -9.38
C ALA A 68 -7.46 3.82 -8.37
N ALA A 69 -7.03 4.75 -7.51
CA ALA A 69 -7.91 5.44 -6.57
C ALA A 69 -9.02 6.21 -7.29
N LYS A 70 -8.66 6.98 -8.33
CA LYS A 70 -9.66 7.71 -9.15
C LYS A 70 -10.66 6.78 -9.82
N LYS A 71 -10.21 5.63 -10.32
CA LYS A 71 -11.10 4.61 -10.90
C LYS A 71 -12.07 4.10 -9.82
N LEU A 72 -11.57 3.78 -8.63
CA LEU A 72 -12.40 3.31 -7.51
C LEU A 72 -13.41 4.35 -7.04
N ASP A 73 -13.02 5.63 -6.93
CA ASP A 73 -13.92 6.71 -6.54
C ASP A 73 -15.06 6.92 -7.56
N SER A 74 -14.78 6.68 -8.85
CA SER A 74 -15.81 6.79 -9.91
C SER A 74 -16.77 5.60 -9.95
N ILE A 75 -16.40 4.48 -9.32
CA ILE A 75 -17.13 3.22 -9.38
C ILE A 75 -18.05 3.10 -8.17
N THR A 76 -19.32 2.86 -8.42
CA THR A 76 -20.28 2.47 -7.38
C THR A 76 -20.67 1.02 -7.60
N VAL A 77 -20.33 0.16 -6.64
CA VAL A 77 -20.77 -1.24 -6.65
C VAL A 77 -22.18 -1.31 -6.08
N VAL A 78 -23.09 -1.86 -6.87
CA VAL A 78 -24.47 -2.08 -6.45
C VAL A 78 -24.62 -3.50 -5.93
N PHE A 79 -25.11 -3.63 -4.70
CA PHE A 79 -25.49 -4.88 -4.07
C PHE A 79 -27.00 -4.96 -3.93
N SER A 80 -27.56 -6.11 -4.27
CA SER A 80 -28.98 -6.40 -4.09
C SER A 80 -29.18 -7.27 -2.84
N ALA A 81 -30.04 -6.81 -1.92
CA ALA A 81 -30.30 -7.51 -0.66
C ALA A 81 -31.81 -7.62 -0.37
N LYS A 82 -32.21 -8.71 0.30
CA LYS A 82 -33.61 -8.93 0.69
C LYS A 82 -34.00 -8.06 1.90
N VAL A 83 -35.19 -7.49 1.84
CA VAL A 83 -35.76 -6.65 2.90
C VAL A 83 -36.46 -7.53 3.93
N GLY A 84 -36.15 -7.32 5.21
CA GLY A 84 -36.81 -7.98 6.33
C GLY A 84 -38.14 -7.32 6.69
N LYS A 85 -38.95 -8.02 7.49
CA LYS A 85 -40.30 -7.56 7.90
C LYS A 85 -40.31 -6.19 8.62
N SER A 86 -39.18 -5.75 9.17
CA SER A 86 -39.00 -4.46 9.86
C SER A 86 -38.38 -3.36 8.98
N GLY A 87 -38.21 -3.58 7.67
CA GLY A 87 -37.48 -2.65 6.79
C GLY A 87 -35.95 -2.71 6.94
N SER A 88 -35.43 -3.57 7.80
CA SER A 88 -33.99 -3.81 7.96
C SER A 88 -33.47 -4.85 6.95
N MET A 89 -32.21 -4.73 6.55
CA MET A 89 -31.58 -5.68 5.64
C MET A 89 -31.45 -7.06 6.29
N ILE A 90 -31.84 -8.12 5.57
CA ILE A 90 -31.56 -9.49 6.01
C ILE A 90 -30.12 -9.84 5.62
N GLY A 91 -29.26 -9.96 6.64
CA GLY A 91 -27.84 -10.31 6.49
C GLY A 91 -26.92 -9.09 6.54
N SER A 92 -25.62 -9.33 6.39
CA SER A 92 -24.60 -8.29 6.34
C SER A 92 -23.67 -8.52 5.15
N ILE A 93 -23.27 -7.43 4.49
CA ILE A 93 -22.27 -7.48 3.43
C ILE A 93 -20.90 -7.39 4.10
N SER A 94 -20.17 -8.49 4.07
CA SER A 94 -18.81 -8.55 4.60
C SER A 94 -17.80 -7.88 3.66
N PRO A 95 -16.65 -7.40 4.17
CA PRO A 95 -15.57 -6.87 3.32
C PRO A 95 -15.10 -7.85 2.24
N LYS A 96 -15.19 -9.16 2.48
CA LYS A 96 -14.88 -10.19 1.47
C LYS A 96 -15.84 -10.13 0.28
N ALA A 97 -17.14 -9.98 0.55
CA ALA A 97 -18.15 -9.88 -0.50
C ALA A 97 -17.97 -8.59 -1.32
N ILE A 98 -17.52 -7.51 -0.70
CA ILE A 98 -17.18 -6.25 -1.37
C ILE A 98 -16.03 -6.46 -2.35
N VAL A 99 -14.92 -7.06 -1.89
CA VAL A 99 -13.78 -7.39 -2.75
C VAL A 99 -14.18 -8.30 -3.92
N GLU A 100 -14.98 -9.32 -3.66
CA GLU A 100 -15.47 -10.23 -4.70
C GLU A 100 -16.35 -9.53 -5.72
N ALA A 101 -17.20 -8.59 -5.30
CA ALA A 101 -18.04 -7.83 -6.22
C ALA A 101 -17.23 -6.86 -7.08
N TYR A 102 -16.24 -6.16 -6.50
CA TYR A 102 -15.30 -5.34 -7.27
C TYR A 102 -14.54 -6.17 -8.31
N LYS A 103 -14.12 -7.39 -7.95
CA LYS A 103 -13.48 -8.32 -8.88
C LYS A 103 -14.44 -8.80 -9.97
N LYS A 104 -15.69 -9.16 -9.63
CA LYS A 104 -16.66 -9.66 -10.62
C LYS A 104 -17.16 -8.60 -11.59
N GLN A 105 -17.41 -7.38 -11.10
CA GLN A 105 -18.03 -6.31 -11.90
C GLN A 105 -16.99 -5.46 -12.65
N PHE A 106 -15.79 -5.27 -12.09
CA PHE A 106 -14.80 -4.33 -12.61
C PHE A 106 -13.42 -4.96 -12.85
N ASP A 107 -13.26 -6.27 -12.59
CA ASP A 107 -11.98 -7.00 -12.64
C ASP A 107 -10.86 -6.36 -11.79
N ILE A 108 -11.25 -5.61 -10.75
CA ILE A 108 -10.29 -4.96 -9.85
C ILE A 108 -10.02 -5.91 -8.68
N ASN A 109 -8.76 -6.35 -8.57
CA ASN A 109 -8.32 -7.18 -7.44
C ASN A 109 -7.93 -6.30 -6.25
N LEU A 110 -8.80 -6.22 -5.25
CA LEU A 110 -8.56 -5.49 -4.01
C LEU A 110 -8.12 -6.44 -2.89
N ASP A 111 -7.12 -6.04 -2.10
CA ASP A 111 -6.75 -6.80 -0.89
C ASP A 111 -7.60 -6.33 0.30
N LYS A 112 -8.31 -7.26 0.93
CA LYS A 112 -9.10 -7.01 2.14
C LYS A 112 -8.27 -6.41 3.28
N ARG A 113 -6.97 -6.68 3.36
CA ARG A 113 -6.07 -6.19 4.43
C ARG A 113 -5.80 -4.69 4.31
N LYS A 114 -6.02 -4.13 3.12
CA LYS A 114 -5.82 -2.71 2.81
C LYS A 114 -7.05 -1.87 3.09
N ILE A 115 -8.20 -2.50 3.37
CA ILE A 115 -9.43 -1.79 3.72
C ILE A 115 -9.28 -1.27 5.15
N ILE A 116 -9.41 0.03 5.35
CA ILE A 116 -9.29 0.65 6.67
C ILE A 116 -10.57 0.38 7.46
N ASP A 117 -11.72 0.62 6.82
CA ASP A 117 -13.04 0.49 7.43
C ASP A 117 -13.52 -0.97 7.36
N HIS A 118 -13.22 -1.76 8.39
CA HIS A 118 -13.59 -3.18 8.50
C HIS A 118 -15.07 -3.42 8.90
N PHE A 119 -15.94 -2.42 8.72
CA PHE A 119 -17.33 -2.52 9.11
C PHE A 119 -18.15 -3.34 8.10
N GLN A 120 -19.15 -4.07 8.59
CA GLN A 120 -20.07 -4.82 7.74
C GLN A 120 -21.30 -3.96 7.42
N VAL A 121 -21.66 -3.85 6.14
CA VAL A 121 -22.82 -3.04 5.75
C VAL A 121 -24.10 -3.83 6.04
N ASN A 122 -24.94 -3.30 6.93
CA ASN A 122 -26.21 -3.89 7.38
C ASN A 122 -27.42 -2.97 7.14
N ALA A 123 -27.22 -1.87 6.42
CA ALA A 123 -28.26 -0.88 6.12
C ALA A 123 -28.40 -0.69 4.61
N PHE A 124 -29.62 -0.40 4.17
CA PHE A 124 -29.89 0.04 2.81
C PHE A 124 -29.38 1.47 2.59
N GLY A 125 -28.88 1.75 1.39
CA GLY A 125 -28.32 3.06 1.04
C GLY A 125 -26.88 2.97 0.55
N THR A 126 -26.24 4.14 0.47
CA THR A 126 -24.85 4.28 0.01
C THR A 126 -23.93 4.33 1.23
N THR A 127 -23.05 3.34 1.35
CA THR A 127 -21.98 3.32 2.34
C THR A 127 -20.65 3.58 1.64
N ASN A 128 -19.86 4.50 2.18
CA ASN A 128 -18.54 4.82 1.70
C ASN A 128 -17.51 4.13 2.60
N LEU A 129 -16.61 3.33 2.01
CA LEU A 129 -15.56 2.62 2.74
C LEU A 129 -14.19 3.08 2.23
N ARG A 130 -13.22 3.28 3.12
CA ARG A 130 -11.87 3.71 2.73
C ARG A 130 -10.92 2.52 2.57
N ILE A 131 -10.13 2.56 1.50
CA ILE A 131 -9.09 1.58 1.20
C ILE A 131 -7.75 2.28 0.94
N GLU A 132 -6.67 1.80 1.55
CA GLU A 132 -5.32 2.32 1.34
C GLU A 132 -4.60 1.51 0.26
N LEU A 133 -4.35 2.11 -0.90
CA LEU A 133 -3.72 1.40 -2.02
C LEU A 133 -2.20 1.35 -1.90
N TYR A 134 -1.58 2.49 -1.60
CA TYR A 134 -0.12 2.67 -1.48
C TYR A 134 0.22 3.92 -0.66
N LYS A 135 1.12 3.84 0.32
CA LYS A 135 1.71 4.95 1.13
C LYS A 135 1.00 6.31 0.97
N ASP A 136 0.05 6.59 1.86
CA ASP A 136 -0.77 7.82 1.92
C ASP A 136 -1.82 8.00 0.81
N VAL A 137 -1.97 7.05 -0.13
CA VAL A 137 -3.02 7.05 -1.15
C VAL A 137 -4.22 6.24 -0.66
N VAL A 138 -5.25 6.97 -0.22
CA VAL A 138 -6.54 6.42 0.22
C VAL A 138 -7.58 6.64 -0.88
N ALA A 139 -8.33 5.60 -1.22
CA ALA A 139 -9.47 5.65 -2.13
C ALA A 139 -10.79 5.39 -1.38
N THR A 140 -11.90 5.88 -1.92
CA THR A 140 -13.24 5.68 -1.36
C THR A 140 -14.01 4.70 -2.23
N LEU A 141 -14.40 3.57 -1.64
CA LEU A 141 -15.26 2.58 -2.25
C LEU A 141 -16.71 2.95 -1.99
N HIS A 142 -17.47 3.21 -3.05
CA HIS A 142 -18.90 3.46 -2.96
C HIS A 142 -19.66 2.14 -3.08
N VAL A 143 -20.38 1.78 -2.02
CA VAL A 143 -21.20 0.56 -1.95
C VAL A 143 -22.65 0.97 -1.80
N LYS A 144 -23.46 0.74 -2.83
CA LYS A 144 -24.89 1.02 -2.81
C LYS A 144 -25.68 -0.26 -2.62
N VAL A 145 -26.44 -0.34 -1.54
CA VAL A 145 -27.31 -1.49 -1.26
C VAL A 145 -28.74 -1.15 -1.66
N VAL A 146 -29.28 -1.89 -2.62
CA VAL A 146 -30.65 -1.76 -3.11
C VAL A 146 -31.52 -2.94 -2.64
N PRO A 147 -32.79 -2.68 -2.28
CA PRO A 147 -33.73 -3.74 -1.95
C PRO A 147 -34.08 -4.55 -3.20
N ILE A 148 -34.12 -5.88 -3.07
CA ILE A 148 -34.77 -6.74 -4.06
C ILE A 148 -36.26 -6.71 -3.76
N GLU A 149 -37.02 -5.92 -4.51
CA GLU A 149 -38.47 -6.03 -4.55
C GLU A 149 -38.82 -7.30 -5.33
N GLU A 150 -39.14 -8.38 -4.62
CA GLU A 150 -39.96 -9.45 -5.21
C GLU A 150 -41.33 -8.85 -5.49
N ASN A 151 -41.51 -8.30 -6.69
CA ASN A 151 -42.83 -8.00 -7.25
C ASN A 151 -43.66 -9.29 -7.15
N LYS A 152 -44.68 -9.24 -6.31
CA LYS A 152 -45.67 -10.30 -6.14
C LYS A 152 -46.92 -9.95 -6.92
#